data_AF-A0A8J7EGX1-F1
#
_entry.id   AF-A0A8J7EGX1-F1
#
_cell.length_a   1.000
_cell.length_b   1.000
_cell.length_c   1.000
_cell.angle_alpha   90.00
_cell.angle_beta   90.00
_cell.angle_gamma   90.00
#
_symmetry.space_group_name_H-M   'P 1'
#
loop_
_entity.id
_entity.type
_entity.pdbx_description
1 polymer ?
#
loop_
_entity_poly.entity_id
_entity_poly.type
_entity_poly.pdbx_seq_one_letter_code
_entity_poly.pdbx_strand_id
1 'polypeptide(L)'
;MKLLSLKLFNFRQFWGEVTLELAHRSDRSVTVVHGNNGAGKTTLLNGFTWVLYDQRSPAFAPGPLVNNRALGEVPVGSLVECWAEVLFEHNGKEYQARRSCVAQKDSTGQILEEPSVLQLKINGKLVPEKDDRRC
;
A
#
# COMPACT_ATOMS: atom_id res chain seq x y z
N MET A 1 9.69 -11.22 12.80
CA MET A 1 9.42 -10.48 11.55
C MET A 1 10.27 -9.23 11.58
N LYS A 2 10.93 -8.90 10.47
CA LYS A 2 11.82 -7.76 10.34
C LYS A 2 11.44 -6.97 9.08
N LEU A 3 10.89 -5.77 9.25
CA LEU A 3 10.49 -4.92 8.13
C LEU A 3 11.74 -4.34 7.45
N LEU A 4 11.79 -4.41 6.12
CA LEU A 4 12.91 -3.94 5.31
C LEU A 4 12.53 -2.62 4.61
N SER A 5 11.38 -2.57 3.95
CA SER A 5 10.91 -1.35 3.29
C SER A 5 9.38 -1.31 3.11
N LEU A 6 8.88 -0.10 2.89
CA LEU A 6 7.52 0.18 2.43
C LEU A 6 7.59 0.95 1.11
N LYS A 7 6.94 0.45 0.07
CA LYS A 7 6.75 1.16 -1.20
C LYS A 7 5.28 1.50 -1.39
N LEU A 8 5.01 2.67 -1.95
CA LEU A 8 3.67 3.18 -2.19
C LEU A 8 3.60 3.69 -3.63
N PHE A 9 2.47 3.50 -4.30
CA PHE A 9 2.20 4.07 -5.61
C PHE A 9 0.79 4.65 -5.66
N ASN A 10 0.70 5.93 -6.00
CA ASN A 10 -0.57 6.67 -6.06
C ASN A 10 -1.45 6.45 -4.81
N PHE A 11 -0.85 6.46 -3.62
CA PHE A 11 -1.48 6.12 -2.36
C PHE A 11 -1.69 7.37 -1.49
N ARG A 12 -2.93 7.84 -1.40
CA ARG A 12 -3.36 9.05 -0.67
C ARG A 12 -2.54 10.26 -1.09
N GLN A 13 -1.81 10.94 -0.20
CA GLN A 13 -1.00 12.10 -0.60
C GLN A 13 0.29 11.75 -1.35
N PHE A 14 0.65 10.46 -1.44
CA PHE A 14 1.83 10.02 -2.18
C PHE A 14 1.47 9.78 -3.64
N TRP A 15 1.91 10.69 -4.52
CA TRP A 15 1.72 10.58 -5.97
C TRP A 15 2.97 9.98 -6.62
N GLY A 16 2.77 9.08 -7.58
CA GLY A 16 3.85 8.27 -8.14
C GLY A 16 4.41 7.26 -7.14
N GLU A 17 5.58 6.71 -7.43
CA GLU A 17 6.25 5.73 -6.56
C GLU A 17 7.05 6.43 -5.45
N VAL A 18 6.81 6.03 -4.20
CA VAL A 18 7.53 6.50 -3.02
C VAL A 18 8.04 5.28 -2.25
N THR A 19 9.34 5.27 -1.93
CA THR A 19 9.97 4.17 -1.17
C THR A 19 10.49 4.70 0.17
N LEU A 20 10.17 3.98 1.24
CA LEU A 20 10.70 4.16 2.59
C LEU A 20 11.53 2.92 2.97
N GLU A 21 12.85 3.09 2.99
CA GLU A 21 13.78 2.08 3.52
C GLU A 21 13.82 2.18 5.06
N LEU A 22 13.64 1.05 5.73
CA LEU A 22 13.61 0.98 7.19
C LEU A 22 14.98 0.57 7.74
N ALA A 23 15.32 1.15 8.88
CA ALA A 23 16.48 0.77 9.66
C ALA A 23 16.31 -0.67 10.19
N HIS A 24 17.13 -1.58 9.68
CA HIS A 24 17.01 -3.01 9.93
C HIS A 24 18.35 -3.67 10.31
N ARG A 25 19.38 -2.90 10.62
CA ARG A 25 20.68 -3.43 11.06
C ARG A 25 20.77 -3.44 12.59
N SER A 26 21.61 -4.30 13.16
CA SER A 26 21.80 -4.41 14.61
C SER A 26 22.30 -3.11 15.25
N ASP A 27 23.08 -2.31 14.51
CA ASP A 27 23.59 -0.99 14.89
C ASP A 27 22.65 0.17 14.53
N ARG A 28 21.60 -0.08 13.74
CA ARG A 28 20.63 0.91 13.25
C ARG A 28 19.26 0.25 13.12
N SER A 29 18.53 0.20 14.23
CA SER A 29 17.23 -0.46 14.36
C SER A 29 16.04 0.50 14.45
N VAL A 30 16.30 1.81 14.56
CA VAL A 30 15.26 2.83 14.75
C VAL A 30 15.14 3.69 13.50
N THR A 31 13.93 3.78 12.96
CA THR A 31 13.57 4.73 11.89
C THR A 31 12.66 5.80 12.47
N VAL A 32 13.05 7.07 12.35
CA VAL A 32 12.22 8.21 12.77
C VAL A 32 11.64 8.88 11.53
N VAL A 33 10.32 8.88 11.42
CA VAL A 33 9.60 9.61 10.36
C VAL A 33 9.06 10.90 10.94
N HIS A 34 9.63 12.03 10.53
CA HIS A 34 9.19 13.36 10.93
C HIS A 34 8.55 14.09 9.74
N GLY A 35 7.65 15.03 10.04
CA GLY A 35 6.96 15.83 9.02
C GLY A 35 5.81 16.60 9.63
N ASN A 36 5.30 17.59 8.91
CA ASN A 36 4.20 18.44 9.38
C ASN A 36 2.88 17.68 9.50
N ASN A 37 1.89 18.28 10.14
CA ASN A 37 0.52 17.76 10.13
C ASN A 37 -0.01 17.77 8.68
N GLY A 38 -0.68 16.68 8.28
CA GLY A 38 -1.12 16.50 6.89
C GLY A 38 -0.03 16.01 5.92
N ALA A 39 1.24 15.92 6.33
CA ALA A 39 2.32 15.47 5.44
C ALA A 39 2.29 13.96 5.12
N GLY A 40 1.43 13.18 5.78
CA GLY A 40 1.26 11.76 5.45
C GLY A 40 1.85 10.73 6.39
N LYS A 41 2.32 11.13 7.57
CA LYS A 41 2.88 10.19 8.57
C LYS A 41 1.90 9.06 8.92
N THR A 42 0.65 9.40 9.21
CA THR A 42 -0.41 8.41 9.49
C THR A 42 -0.68 7.51 8.28
N THR A 43 -0.54 8.04 7.06
CA THR A 43 -0.68 7.25 5.83
C THR A 43 0.45 6.25 5.68
N LEU A 44 1.70 6.62 5.97
CA LEU A 44 2.81 5.67 5.96
C LEU A 44 2.56 4.50 6.92
N LEU A 45 2.09 4.80 8.14
CA LEU A 45 1.71 3.78 9.11
C LEU A 45 0.59 2.87 8.58
N ASN A 46 -0.44 3.45 7.96
CA ASN A 46 -1.56 2.69 7.41
C ASN A 46 -1.18 1.91 6.14
N GLY A 47 -0.10 2.27 5.45
CA GLY A 47 0.45 1.46 4.35
C GLY A 47 0.79 0.05 4.83
N PHE A 48 1.41 -0.09 6.01
CA PHE A 48 1.69 -1.41 6.59
C PHE A 48 0.42 -2.17 6.95
N THR A 49 -0.52 -1.53 7.65
CA THR A 49 -1.74 -2.21 8.11
C THR A 49 -2.64 -2.61 6.94
N TRP A 50 -2.72 -1.77 5.91
CA TRP A 50 -3.52 -2.06 4.74
C TRP A 50 -2.94 -3.24 3.98
N VAL A 51 -1.64 -3.26 3.69
CA VAL A 51 -1.01 -4.40 3.00
C VAL A 51 -1.22 -5.71 3.77
N LEU A 52 -0.89 -5.72 5.07
CA LEU A 52 -0.85 -6.95 5.86
C LEU A 52 -2.24 -7.46 6.29
N TYR A 53 -3.21 -6.57 6.49
CA TYR A 53 -4.49 -6.93 7.11
C TYR A 53 -5.73 -6.48 6.34
N ASP A 54 -5.58 -5.76 5.22
CA ASP A 54 -6.68 -5.06 4.53
C ASP A 54 -7.47 -4.12 5.45
N GLN A 55 -6.79 -3.56 6.46
CA GLN A 55 -7.41 -2.72 7.48
C GLN A 55 -6.77 -1.34 7.52
N ARG A 56 -7.63 -0.36 7.83
CA ARG A 56 -7.26 1.04 8.05
C ARG A 56 -7.54 1.37 9.51
N SER A 57 -6.62 2.07 10.16
CA SER A 57 -6.82 2.54 11.54
C SER A 57 -8.03 3.49 11.62
N PRO A 58 -8.73 3.59 12.77
CA PRO A 58 -9.85 4.53 12.93
C PRO A 58 -9.46 6.00 12.70
N ALA A 59 -8.20 6.36 12.96
CA ALA A 59 -7.66 7.69 12.71
C ALA A 59 -7.36 7.98 11.23
N PHE A 60 -7.53 6.99 10.34
CA PHE A 60 -7.35 7.15 8.92
C PHE A 60 -8.63 7.68 8.29
N ALA A 61 -8.57 8.89 7.72
CA ALA A 61 -9.74 9.54 7.16
C ALA A 61 -10.40 8.67 6.07
N PRO A 62 -11.74 8.58 6.05
CA PRO A 62 -12.48 7.77 5.08
C PRO A 62 -12.24 8.25 3.64
N GLY A 63 -12.69 7.45 2.68
CA GLY A 63 -12.59 7.73 1.25
C GLY A 63 -11.56 6.88 0.52
N PRO A 64 -11.33 7.16 -0.77
CA PRO A 64 -10.49 6.34 -1.63
C PRO A 64 -9.01 6.38 -1.22
N LEU A 65 -8.31 5.28 -1.49
CA LEU A 65 -6.86 5.16 -1.33
C LEU A 65 -6.12 5.76 -2.52
N VAL A 66 -6.70 5.69 -3.71
CA VAL A 66 -6.09 6.25 -4.92
C VAL A 66 -5.88 7.76 -4.75
N ASN A 67 -4.70 8.22 -5.13
CA ASN A 67 -4.31 9.62 -5.09
C ASN A 67 -5.22 10.47 -6.02
N ASN A 68 -5.74 11.58 -5.49
CA ASN A 68 -6.66 12.46 -6.23
C ASN A 68 -6.05 13.07 -7.49
N ARG A 69 -4.73 13.35 -7.49
CA ARG A 69 -4.04 13.87 -8.67
C ARG A 69 -3.94 12.80 -9.75
N ALA A 70 -3.61 11.55 -9.39
CA ALA A 70 -3.58 10.45 -10.34
C ALA A 70 -4.95 10.23 -11.02
N LEU A 71 -6.05 10.34 -10.27
CA LEU A 71 -7.42 10.29 -10.80
C LEU A 71 -7.79 11.51 -11.66
N GLY A 72 -7.20 12.68 -11.39
CA GLY A 72 -7.47 13.92 -12.12
C GLY A 72 -6.67 14.06 -13.43
N GLU A 73 -5.55 13.36 -13.56
CA GLU A 73 -4.68 13.40 -14.75
C GLU A 73 -5.15 12.46 -15.87
N VAL A 74 -6.07 11.54 -15.59
CA VAL A 74 -6.63 10.60 -16.57
C VAL A 74 -8.04 11.00 -17.03
N PRO A 75 -8.46 10.60 -18.24
CA PRO A 75 -9.84 10.79 -18.69
C PRO A 75 -10.85 10.13 -17.74
N VAL A 76 -12.03 10.76 -17.61
CA VAL A 76 -13.20 10.13 -16.97
C VAL A 76 -13.41 8.73 -17.55
N GLY A 77 -13.69 7.76 -16.69
CA GLY A 77 -13.84 6.38 -17.11
C GLY A 77 -12.55 5.56 -17.07
N SER A 78 -11.39 6.19 -16.88
CA SER A 78 -10.11 5.48 -16.83
C SER A 78 -9.89 4.80 -15.48
N LEU A 79 -9.40 3.57 -15.52
CA LEU A 79 -8.96 2.84 -14.34
C LEU A 79 -7.59 3.36 -13.88
N VAL A 80 -7.47 3.68 -12.60
CA VAL A 80 -6.23 4.14 -11.97
C VAL A 80 -5.86 3.19 -10.84
N GLU A 81 -4.66 2.62 -10.91
CA GLU A 81 -4.13 1.73 -9.88
C GLU A 81 -3.51 2.53 -8.72
N CYS A 82 -3.77 2.07 -7.50
CA CYS A 82 -2.97 2.32 -6.32
C CYS A 82 -2.36 1.02 -5.80
N TRP A 83 -1.19 1.08 -5.20
CA TRP A 83 -0.68 -0.06 -4.43
C TRP A 83 0.23 0.35 -3.29
N ALA A 84 0.38 -0.56 -2.35
CA ALA A 84 1.38 -0.52 -1.29
C ALA A 84 2.06 -1.88 -1.21
N GLU A 85 3.34 -1.87 -0.89
CA GLU A 85 4.16 -3.07 -0.84
C GLU A 85 5.06 -3.03 0.38
N VAL A 86 5.03 -4.10 1.17
CA VAL A 86 5.90 -4.29 2.33
C VAL A 86 6.87 -5.41 2.02
N LEU A 87 8.16 -5.09 2.10
CA LEU A 87 9.24 -6.07 2.08
C LEU A 87 9.65 -6.38 3.51
N PHE A 88 9.67 -7.66 3.88
CA PHE A 88 10.05 -8.07 5.22
C PHE A 88 10.70 -9.46 5.26
N GLU A 89 11.55 -9.68 6.26
CA GLU A 89 12.16 -10.97 6.52
C GLU A 89 11.44 -11.69 7.69
N HIS A 90 11.20 -12.98 7.53
CA HIS A 90 10.72 -13.84 8.61
C HIS A 90 11.29 -15.25 8.46
N ASN A 91 11.89 -15.77 9.54
CA ASN A 91 12.46 -17.12 9.60
C ASN A 91 13.43 -17.43 8.43
N GLY A 92 14.31 -16.48 8.12
CA GLY A 92 15.32 -16.62 7.06
C GLY A 92 14.76 -16.58 5.63
N LYS A 93 13.49 -16.19 5.45
CA LYS A 93 12.86 -16.00 4.14
C LYS A 93 12.49 -14.54 3.95
N GLU A 94 12.67 -14.06 2.73
CA GLU A 94 12.21 -12.74 2.31
C GLU A 94 10.78 -12.86 1.78
N TYR A 95 9.92 -11.96 2.25
CA TYR A 95 8.52 -11.85 1.86
C TYR A 95 8.30 -10.47 1.24
N GLN A 96 7.64 -10.46 0.08
CA GLN A 96 7.15 -9.25 -0.57
C GLN A 96 5.63 -9.36 -0.65
N ALA A 97 4.94 -8.60 0.20
CA ALA A 97 3.49 -8.50 0.20
C ALA A 97 3.10 -7.20 -0.51
N ARG A 98 2.40 -7.30 -1.64
CA ARG A 98 1.86 -6.15 -2.37
C ARG A 98 0.35 -6.22 -2.35
N ARG A 99 -0.30 -5.15 -1.93
CA ARG A 99 -1.75 -4.99 -2.05
C ARG A 99 -2.04 -3.88 -3.04
N SER A 100 -2.89 -4.17 -4.02
CA SER A 100 -3.31 -3.23 -5.06
C SER A 100 -4.80 -2.94 -4.97
N CYS A 101 -5.19 -1.73 -5.37
CA CYS A 101 -6.57 -1.30 -5.56
C CYS A 101 -6.67 -0.60 -6.92
N VAL A 102 -7.85 -0.66 -7.55
CA VAL A 102 -8.14 0.15 -8.73
C VAL A 102 -9.31 1.06 -8.40
N ALA A 103 -9.25 2.31 -8.84
CA ALA A 103 -10.41 3.19 -8.81
C ALA A 103 -10.61 3.91 -10.12
N GLN A 104 -11.86 4.33 -10.33
CA GLN A 104 -12.30 5.08 -11.49
C GLN A 104 -13.09 6.30 -11.05
N LYS A 105 -12.88 7.42 -11.74
CA LYS A 105 -13.76 8.57 -11.64
C LYS A 105 -14.82 8.49 -12.74
N ASP A 106 -16.09 8.52 -12.34
CA ASP A 106 -17.22 8.53 -13.26
C ASP A 106 -17.51 9.96 -13.79
N SER A 107 -18.52 10.07 -14.67
CA SER A 107 -18.94 11.34 -15.26
C SER A 107 -19.61 12.30 -14.26
N THR A 108 -20.06 11.81 -13.11
CA THR A 108 -20.65 12.60 -12.03
C THR A 108 -19.58 13.14 -11.06
N GLY A 109 -18.34 12.66 -11.19
CA GLY A 109 -17.23 12.95 -10.30
C GLY A 109 -17.16 12.02 -9.08
N GLN A 110 -18.02 11.01 -9.00
CA GLN A 110 -17.94 9.95 -7.99
C GLN A 110 -16.72 9.06 -8.28
N ILE A 111 -16.05 8.64 -7.20
CA ILE A 111 -14.94 7.70 -7.25
C ILE A 111 -15.46 6.32 -6.84
N LEU A 112 -15.32 5.36 -7.74
CA LEU A 112 -15.63 3.95 -7.51
C LEU A 112 -14.31 3.20 -7.31
N GLU A 113 -14.11 2.60 -6.14
CA GLU A 113 -12.92 1.82 -5.78
C GLU A 113 -13.28 0.33 -5.75
N GLU A 114 -12.52 -0.48 -6.47
CA GLU A 114 -12.66 -1.94 -6.49
C GLU A 114 -12.05 -2.56 -5.22
N PRO A 115 -12.49 -3.78 -4.83
CA PRO A 115 -11.88 -4.52 -3.73
C PRO A 115 -10.37 -4.69 -3.93
N SER A 116 -9.62 -4.66 -2.83
CA SER A 116 -8.16 -4.81 -2.90
C SER A 116 -7.74 -6.26 -3.18
N VAL A 117 -6.62 -6.43 -3.86
CA VAL A 117 -6.03 -7.75 -4.15
C VAL A 117 -4.65 -7.85 -3.52
N LEU A 118 -4.36 -8.96 -2.85
CA LEU A 118 -3.06 -9.24 -2.21
C LEU A 118 -2.24 -10.21 -3.07
N GLN A 119 -1.03 -9.80 -3.41
CA GLN A 119 -0.01 -10.65 -4.03
C GLN A 119 1.13 -10.87 -3.05
N LEU A 120 1.49 -12.13 -2.82
CA LEU A 120 2.60 -12.51 -1.95
C LEU A 120 3.71 -13.19 -2.76
N LYS A 121 4.95 -12.75 -2.58
CA LYS A 121 6.14 -13.47 -3.06
C LYS A 121 7.00 -13.90 -1.89
N ILE A 122 7.56 -15.11 -1.99
CA ILE A 122 8.51 -15.67 -1.02
C ILE A 122 9.81 -15.96 -1.76
N ASN A 123 10.91 -15.34 -1.33
CA ASN A 123 12.21 -15.41 -2.00
C ASN A 123 12.10 -15.16 -3.51
N GLY A 124 11.36 -14.10 -3.89
CA GLY A 124 11.12 -13.71 -5.28
C GLY A 124 10.09 -14.54 -6.05
N LYS A 125 9.60 -15.66 -5.51
CA LYS A 125 8.61 -16.53 -6.18
C LYS A 125 7.19 -16.17 -5.75
N LEU A 126 6.31 -15.92 -6.72
CA LEU A 126 4.89 -15.65 -6.46
C LEU A 126 4.23 -16.88 -5.81
N VAL A 127 3.53 -16.65 -4.72
CA VAL A 127 2.68 -17.63 -4.08
C VAL A 127 1.34 -17.57 -4.81
N PRO A 128 0.92 -18.65 -5.49
CA PRO A 128 -0.40 -18.68 -6.11
C PRO A 128 -1.47 -18.51 -5.02
N GLU A 129 -2.51 -17.73 -5.32
CA GLU A 129 -3.71 -17.71 -4.47
C GLU A 129 -4.22 -19.15 -4.33
N LYS A 130 -4.28 -19.65 -3.10
CA LYS A 130 -5.02 -20.87 -2.84
C LYS A 130 -6.49 -20.52 -3.02
N ASP A 131 -7.13 -21.16 -3.98
CA ASP A 131 -8.59 -21.15 -4.14
C ASP A 131 -9.21 -21.81 -2.90
N ASP A 132 -9.48 -21.01 -1.86
CA ASP A 132 -10.08 -21.46 -0.61
C ASP A 132 -11.61 -21.65 -0.74
N ARG A 133 -12.15 -21.78 -1.98
CA ARG A 133 -13.54 -22.17 -2.24
C ARG A 133 -13.79 -23.69 -2.17
N ARG A 134 -13.13 -24.39 -1.24
CA ARG A 134 -13.48 -25.78 -0.89
C ARG A 134 -13.43 -25.96 0.62
N CYS A 135 -14.49 -25.56 1.30
CA CYS A 135 -15.08 -26.22 2.47
C CYS A 135 -16.58 -25.97 2.44
#